data_AF-A0A7Z2ZJI3-F1
#
_entry.id   AF-A0A7Z2ZJI3-F1
#
_cell.length_a   1.000
_cell.length_b   1.000
_cell.length_c   1.000
_cell.angle_alpha   90.00
_cell.angle_beta   90.00
_cell.angle_gamma   90.00
#
_symmetry.space_group_name_H-M   'P 1'
#
loop_
_entity.id
_entity.type
_entity.pdbx_description
1 polymer ?
#
loop_
_entity_poly.entity_id
_entity_poly.type
_entity_poly.pdbx_seq_one_letter_code
_entity_poly.pdbx_strand_id
1 'polypeptide(L)'
;MKKTAFMLGEVLLLLGLFMAVAFVHNTMIVPDSGAYGNYLMDNLPIWISIMFAITAAIILIVFQIKKRIVRDRYISVWKMSKFAKVSRLDAAMLTVIGVFAALLFMSVIRISTIADAFPDFDDYLNLFMKSDSFVMVIVGVCIVGPLFEEVFFRGVLFNLMRRAVPFGVALLLQAIIYGYAQPNPSIQVTAFFLALMYGILYTKLQSVWATIWTAFVINTILFCSQKFGLLELFSTFTDSVLFLMAVLCLFVTIALVVSVWKGHDKAGHLKMVGGLLLWSLIFVVTYFPFLNFWNNRIMSISSISGWLGNNNVIGFVIFDLATFAIFFFAMKAIHKKNLIVVSNFSRIDRKVMIMISILGVGMGVWVQAFFKIPYFHDTFPQFEQLFEYLTTASIPVFILFLFVHSAYKEIFFRALVYNVLRSVQPIAASILVTGIIYGGLFFLWDIPMTIYALAGALIFGLMFEWFRTIWAPIVNELFLFGTYFVMRKLDMPYSSGMVWLLAVSSALVIVMMVVLYRMRESAPADSSTNKQGGHAPAPISLDPAKRKAIAK
;
A
#
# COMPACT_ATOMS: atom_id res chain seq x y z
N MET A 1 -23.19 10.89 -35.27
CA MET A 1 -24.15 11.85 -34.67
C MET A 1 -25.43 11.21 -34.15
N LYS A 2 -26.28 10.55 -34.97
CA LYS A 2 -27.56 9.96 -34.52
C LYS A 2 -27.44 8.97 -33.32
N LYS A 3 -26.44 8.07 -33.33
CA LYS A 3 -26.21 7.11 -32.23
C LYS A 3 -25.82 7.79 -30.91
N THR A 4 -24.98 8.82 -30.97
CA THR A 4 -24.50 9.56 -29.79
C THR A 4 -25.61 10.43 -29.20
N ALA A 5 -26.41 11.10 -30.04
CA ALA A 5 -27.55 11.89 -29.59
C ALA A 5 -28.62 11.02 -28.90
N PHE A 6 -28.91 9.85 -29.47
CA PHE A 6 -29.84 8.89 -28.86
C PHE A 6 -29.31 8.34 -27.53
N MET A 7 -28.03 7.99 -27.46
CA MET A 7 -27.38 7.58 -26.21
C MET A 7 -27.45 8.69 -25.14
N LEU A 8 -27.14 9.93 -25.50
CA LEU A 8 -27.26 11.08 -24.60
C LEU A 8 -28.69 11.27 -24.10
N GLY A 9 -29.68 11.15 -24.98
CA GLY A 9 -31.10 11.20 -24.58
C GLY A 9 -31.48 10.11 -23.57
N GLU A 10 -30.98 8.88 -23.75
CA GLU A 10 -31.22 7.79 -22.80
C GLU A 10 -30.50 8.02 -21.45
N VAL A 11 -29.26 8.50 -21.48
CA VAL A 11 -28.51 8.84 -20.26
C VAL A 11 -29.22 9.96 -19.50
N LEU A 12 -29.60 11.03 -20.19
CA LEU A 12 -30.33 12.15 -19.59
C LEU A 12 -31.69 11.74 -19.03
N LEU A 13 -32.41 10.85 -19.71
CA LEU A 13 -33.67 10.30 -19.20
C LEU A 13 -33.45 9.53 -17.88
N LEU A 14 -32.45 8.65 -17.84
CA LEU A 14 -32.17 7.84 -16.65
C LEU A 14 -31.69 8.68 -15.47
N LEU A 15 -30.82 9.66 -15.72
CA LEU A 15 -30.38 10.61 -14.69
C LEU A 15 -31.53 11.51 -14.23
N GLY A 16 -32.36 12.00 -15.16
CA GLY A 16 -33.53 12.80 -14.86
C GLY A 16 -34.53 12.04 -14.00
N LEU A 17 -34.75 10.75 -14.26
CA LEU A 17 -35.60 9.90 -13.42
C LEU A 17 -35.03 9.71 -12.01
N PHE A 18 -33.72 9.45 -11.89
CA PHE A 18 -33.07 9.36 -10.59
C PHE A 18 -33.21 10.65 -9.79
N MET A 19 -32.93 11.80 -10.41
CA MET A 19 -33.07 13.11 -9.78
C MET A 19 -34.54 13.45 -9.45
N ALA A 20 -35.49 13.08 -10.30
CA ALA A 20 -36.91 13.30 -10.06
C ALA A 20 -37.41 12.48 -8.86
N VAL A 21 -36.98 11.21 -8.74
CA VAL A 21 -37.30 10.39 -7.56
C VAL A 21 -36.68 10.99 -6.31
N ALA A 22 -35.40 11.36 -6.35
CA ALA A 22 -34.74 12.00 -5.22
C ALA A 22 -35.45 13.30 -4.79
N PHE A 23 -35.87 14.12 -5.75
CA PHE A 23 -36.62 15.36 -5.50
C PHE A 23 -37.97 15.07 -4.85
N VAL A 24 -38.83 14.27 -5.49
CA VAL A 24 -40.16 13.92 -4.98
C VAL A 24 -40.07 13.24 -3.61
N HIS A 25 -39.10 12.34 -3.43
CA HIS A 25 -38.90 11.66 -2.16
C HIS A 25 -38.54 12.64 -1.03
N ASN A 26 -37.63 13.59 -1.30
CA ASN A 26 -37.19 14.58 -0.31
C ASN A 26 -38.18 15.71 -0.05
N THR A 27 -38.93 16.16 -1.04
CA THR A 27 -39.77 17.36 -0.90
C THR A 27 -41.23 17.05 -0.65
N MET A 28 -41.71 15.87 -1.03
CA MET A 28 -43.12 15.48 -0.89
C MET A 28 -43.26 14.28 0.03
N ILE A 29 -42.61 13.15 -0.28
CA ILE A 29 -42.88 11.89 0.45
C ILE A 29 -42.45 12.00 1.91
N VAL A 30 -41.21 12.40 2.18
CA VAL A 30 -40.67 12.38 3.55
C VAL A 30 -41.29 13.47 4.43
N PRO A 31 -41.36 14.76 4.03
CA PRO A 31 -41.94 15.80 4.88
C PRO A 31 -43.42 15.58 5.19
N ASP A 32 -44.21 15.06 4.22
CA ASP A 32 -45.66 14.95 4.37
C ASP A 32 -46.12 13.65 5.06
N SER A 33 -45.19 12.76 5.44
CA SER A 33 -45.50 11.45 6.03
C SER A 33 -45.49 11.41 7.56
N GLY A 34 -45.40 12.56 8.24
CA GLY A 34 -45.46 12.65 9.71
C GLY A 34 -44.42 11.78 10.42
N ALA A 35 -44.86 10.87 11.29
CA ALA A 35 -43.98 10.00 12.08
C ALA A 35 -43.05 9.13 11.22
N TYR A 36 -43.51 8.68 10.05
CA TYR A 36 -42.69 7.92 9.11
C TYR A 36 -41.57 8.77 8.51
N GLY A 37 -41.88 10.03 8.17
CA GLY A 37 -40.90 11.00 7.69
C GLY A 37 -39.79 11.24 8.72
N ASN A 38 -40.17 11.49 9.97
CA ASN A 38 -39.22 11.69 11.07
C ASN A 38 -38.32 10.47 11.26
N TYR A 39 -38.88 9.26 11.26
CA TYR A 39 -38.10 8.01 11.37
C TYR A 39 -37.04 7.88 10.27
N LEU A 40 -37.39 8.22 9.02
CA LEU A 40 -36.45 8.18 7.90
C LEU A 40 -35.35 9.22 8.00
N MET A 41 -35.66 10.42 8.51
CA MET A 41 -34.66 11.47 8.73
C MET A 41 -33.67 11.13 9.85
N ASP A 42 -34.11 10.35 10.83
CA ASP A 42 -33.21 9.80 11.86
C ASP A 42 -32.45 8.55 11.38
N ASN A 43 -32.98 7.84 10.38
CA ASN A 43 -32.38 6.62 9.83
C ASN A 43 -32.06 6.74 8.32
N LEU A 44 -31.11 7.62 7.99
CA LEU A 44 -30.73 7.92 6.61
C LEU A 44 -30.36 6.69 5.73
N PRO A 45 -29.68 5.63 6.22
CA PRO A 45 -29.45 4.41 5.46
C PRO A 45 -30.74 3.76 4.93
N ILE A 46 -31.83 3.79 5.72
CA ILE A 46 -33.14 3.27 5.32
C ILE A 46 -33.76 4.21 4.29
N TRP A 47 -33.70 5.53 4.55
CA TRP A 47 -34.16 6.56 3.61
C TRP A 47 -33.55 6.36 2.22
N ILE A 48 -32.21 6.19 2.13
CA ILE A 48 -31.52 5.93 0.86
C ILE A 48 -31.98 4.61 0.23
N SER A 49 -32.12 3.56 1.02
CA SER A 49 -32.52 2.24 0.52
C SER A 49 -33.89 2.28 -0.15
N ILE A 50 -34.83 3.03 0.41
CA ILE A 50 -36.18 3.21 -0.14
C ILE A 50 -36.12 4.03 -1.42
N MET A 51 -35.37 5.14 -1.43
CA MET A 51 -35.17 5.96 -2.62
C MET A 51 -34.59 5.13 -3.79
N PHE A 52 -33.59 4.31 -3.51
CA PHE A 52 -32.97 3.40 -4.49
C PHE A 52 -33.94 2.31 -4.95
N ALA A 53 -34.76 1.75 -4.07
CA ALA A 53 -35.78 0.77 -4.44
C ALA A 53 -36.84 1.36 -5.38
N ILE A 54 -37.35 2.56 -5.08
CA ILE A 54 -38.31 3.29 -5.93
C ILE A 54 -37.69 3.58 -7.29
N THR A 55 -36.46 4.10 -7.30
CA THR A 55 -35.76 4.40 -8.56
C THR A 55 -35.55 3.15 -9.39
N ALA A 56 -35.10 2.04 -8.78
CA ALA A 56 -34.91 0.77 -9.48
C ALA A 56 -36.22 0.27 -10.09
N ALA A 57 -37.33 0.35 -9.35
CA ALA A 57 -38.65 -0.04 -9.86
C ALA A 57 -39.05 0.79 -11.09
N ILE A 58 -38.89 2.12 -11.03
CA ILE A 58 -39.21 3.02 -12.16
C ILE A 58 -38.32 2.71 -13.37
N ILE A 59 -37.03 2.51 -13.18
CA ILE A 59 -36.11 2.14 -14.26
C ILE A 59 -36.54 0.81 -14.89
N LEU A 60 -36.92 -0.19 -14.09
CA LEU A 60 -37.43 -1.46 -14.61
C LEU A 60 -38.71 -1.26 -15.44
N ILE A 61 -39.64 -0.42 -15.00
CA ILE A 61 -40.86 -0.06 -15.74
C ILE A 61 -40.49 0.58 -17.09
N VAL A 62 -39.60 1.57 -17.11
CA VAL A 62 -39.13 2.22 -18.34
C VAL A 62 -38.52 1.21 -19.30
N PHE A 63 -37.72 0.26 -18.79
CA PHE A 63 -37.16 -0.81 -19.61
C PHE A 63 -38.22 -1.80 -20.12
N GLN A 64 -39.29 -2.06 -19.37
CA GLN A 64 -40.43 -2.87 -19.84
C GLN A 64 -41.20 -2.17 -20.96
N ILE A 65 -41.41 -0.85 -20.84
CA ILE A 65 -42.02 -0.04 -21.90
C ILE A 65 -41.12 -0.06 -23.14
N LYS A 66 -39.81 0.16 -22.98
CA LYS A 66 -38.82 0.12 -24.07
C LYS A 66 -38.78 -1.23 -24.78
N LYS A 67 -38.95 -2.34 -24.05
CA LYS A 67 -39.06 -3.69 -24.63
C LYS A 67 -40.23 -3.79 -25.62
N ARG A 68 -41.36 -3.14 -25.30
CA ARG A 68 -42.55 -3.11 -26.17
C ARG A 68 -42.32 -2.28 -27.44
N ILE A 69 -41.58 -1.16 -27.33
CA ILE A 69 -41.35 -0.21 -28.43
C ILE A 69 -40.24 -0.68 -29.39
N VAL A 70 -39.08 -1.09 -28.88
CA VAL A 70 -37.85 -1.24 -29.68
C VAL A 70 -37.54 -2.71 -30.03
N ARG A 71 -38.39 -3.67 -29.58
CA ARG A 71 -38.31 -5.14 -29.74
C ARG A 71 -36.92 -5.69 -30.10
N ASP A 72 -36.51 -5.64 -31.37
CA ASP A 72 -35.29 -6.27 -31.91
C ASP A 72 -33.96 -5.75 -31.34
N ARG A 73 -33.90 -4.52 -30.81
CA ARG A 73 -32.67 -3.95 -30.20
C ARG A 73 -32.70 -3.90 -28.67
N TYR A 74 -33.68 -4.54 -28.05
CA TYR A 74 -33.83 -4.53 -26.60
C TYR A 74 -32.78 -5.39 -25.90
N ILE A 75 -32.16 -4.83 -24.86
CA ILE A 75 -31.29 -5.55 -23.93
C ILE A 75 -31.80 -5.24 -22.53
N SER A 76 -32.05 -6.28 -21.72
CA SER A 76 -32.54 -6.12 -20.35
C SER A 76 -31.44 -5.59 -19.42
N VAL A 77 -31.83 -4.95 -18.32
CA VAL A 77 -30.91 -4.52 -17.26
C VAL A 77 -30.02 -5.67 -16.81
N TRP A 78 -30.61 -6.84 -16.54
CA TRP A 78 -29.88 -8.06 -16.17
C TRP A 78 -28.76 -8.43 -17.15
N LYS A 79 -29.04 -8.38 -18.47
CA LYS A 79 -28.05 -8.73 -19.50
C LYS A 79 -27.00 -7.63 -19.67
N MET A 80 -27.34 -6.35 -19.45
CA MET A 80 -26.36 -5.27 -19.44
C MET A 80 -25.44 -5.38 -18.21
N SER A 81 -26.00 -5.63 -17.02
CA SER A 81 -25.27 -5.72 -15.76
C SER A 81 -24.33 -6.90 -15.67
N LYS A 82 -24.58 -7.99 -16.43
CA LYS A 82 -23.73 -9.18 -16.46
C LYS A 82 -23.42 -9.69 -15.06
N PHE A 83 -24.41 -10.23 -14.37
CA PHE A 83 -24.22 -10.86 -13.05
C PHE A 83 -23.48 -12.21 -13.16
N ALA A 84 -22.25 -12.18 -13.66
CA ALA A 84 -21.41 -13.35 -13.82
C ALA A 84 -20.68 -13.70 -12.52
N LYS A 85 -20.46 -15.00 -12.28
CA LYS A 85 -19.76 -15.47 -11.08
C LYS A 85 -18.31 -14.95 -11.09
N VAL A 86 -17.89 -14.35 -9.98
CA VAL A 86 -16.50 -13.94 -9.75
C VAL A 86 -15.73 -15.14 -9.20
N SER A 87 -14.53 -15.40 -9.72
CA SER A 87 -13.68 -16.49 -9.21
C SER A 87 -13.23 -16.19 -7.78
N ARG A 88 -12.89 -17.22 -6.98
CA ARG A 88 -12.40 -17.01 -5.60
C ARG A 88 -11.13 -16.16 -5.56
N LEU A 89 -10.24 -16.31 -6.55
CA LEU A 89 -9.01 -15.53 -6.67
C LEU A 89 -9.32 -14.07 -6.99
N ASP A 90 -10.26 -13.82 -7.91
CA ASP A 90 -10.68 -12.45 -8.24
C ASP A 90 -11.39 -11.80 -7.05
N ALA A 91 -12.25 -12.53 -6.33
CA ALA A 91 -12.88 -12.03 -5.11
C ALA A 91 -11.83 -11.62 -4.06
N ALA A 92 -10.81 -12.45 -3.85
CA ALA A 92 -9.69 -12.11 -2.96
C ALA A 92 -8.92 -10.86 -3.42
N MET A 93 -8.61 -10.75 -4.72
CA MET A 93 -7.99 -9.54 -5.29
C MET A 93 -8.85 -8.30 -5.05
N LEU A 94 -10.15 -8.39 -5.30
CA LEU A 94 -11.11 -7.30 -5.13
C LEU A 94 -11.26 -6.88 -3.66
N THR A 95 -11.21 -7.82 -2.72
CA THR A 95 -11.18 -7.52 -1.29
C THR A 95 -9.93 -6.74 -0.93
N VAL A 96 -8.75 -7.21 -1.36
CA VAL A 96 -7.48 -6.52 -1.05
C VAL A 96 -7.44 -5.13 -1.70
N ILE A 97 -7.90 -5.01 -2.95
CA ILE A 97 -8.06 -3.70 -3.61
C ILE A 97 -8.99 -2.79 -2.79
N GLY A 98 -10.14 -3.30 -2.33
CA GLY A 98 -11.07 -2.53 -1.51
C GLY A 98 -10.46 -2.09 -0.17
N VAL A 99 -9.69 -2.96 0.49
CA VAL A 99 -8.98 -2.62 1.73
C VAL A 99 -7.98 -1.49 1.52
N PHE A 100 -7.09 -1.60 0.52
CA PHE A 100 -6.09 -0.56 0.27
C PHE A 100 -6.71 0.74 -0.27
N ALA A 101 -7.80 0.66 -1.04
CA ALA A 101 -8.55 1.84 -1.46
C ALA A 101 -9.21 2.56 -0.28
N ALA A 102 -9.75 1.83 0.70
CA ALA A 102 -10.31 2.42 1.92
C ALA A 102 -9.22 3.04 2.80
N LEU A 103 -8.09 2.36 3.00
CA LEU A 103 -6.94 2.90 3.74
C LEU A 103 -6.36 4.15 3.06
N LEU A 104 -6.26 4.14 1.73
CA LEU A 104 -5.89 5.32 0.93
C LEU A 104 -6.84 6.47 1.24
N PHE A 105 -8.14 6.22 1.16
CA PHE A 105 -9.15 7.25 1.37
C PHE A 105 -9.09 7.86 2.78
N MET A 106 -9.01 7.02 3.81
CA MET A 106 -8.87 7.46 5.21
C MET A 106 -7.57 8.25 5.44
N SER A 107 -6.48 7.85 4.79
CA SER A 107 -5.20 8.58 4.87
C SER A 107 -5.31 9.97 4.25
N VAL A 108 -5.87 10.05 3.02
CA VAL A 108 -5.99 11.30 2.26
C VAL A 108 -6.89 12.30 2.97
N ILE A 109 -8.04 11.85 3.48
CA ILE A 109 -9.03 12.76 4.06
C ILE A 109 -8.63 13.35 5.41
N ARG A 110 -7.67 12.72 6.09
CA ARG A 110 -7.14 13.19 7.37
C ARG A 110 -5.93 14.11 7.23
N ILE A 111 -5.40 14.32 6.03
CA ILE A 111 -4.35 15.32 5.79
C ILE A 111 -4.95 16.71 6.04
N SER A 112 -4.33 17.52 6.90
CA SER A 112 -4.86 18.81 7.37
C SER A 112 -5.36 19.70 6.23
N THR A 113 -4.54 19.93 5.20
CA THR A 113 -4.91 20.78 4.05
C THR A 113 -6.13 20.25 3.28
N ILE A 114 -6.34 18.94 3.28
CA ILE A 114 -7.50 18.32 2.64
C ILE A 114 -8.70 18.41 3.58
N ALA A 115 -8.55 18.06 4.85
CA ALA A 115 -9.61 18.17 5.85
C ALA A 115 -10.16 19.61 5.94
N ASP A 116 -9.29 20.62 5.87
CA ASP A 116 -9.67 22.04 5.88
C ASP A 116 -10.40 22.46 4.60
N ALA A 117 -10.00 21.90 3.44
CA ALA A 117 -10.66 22.18 2.16
C ALA A 117 -12.00 21.45 2.01
N PHE A 118 -12.20 20.38 2.77
CA PHE A 118 -13.29 19.40 2.63
C PHE A 118 -13.89 19.01 4.01
N PRO A 119 -14.39 19.98 4.79
CA PRO A 119 -14.85 19.74 6.17
C PRO A 119 -16.15 18.91 6.24
N ASP A 120 -16.94 18.92 5.17
CA ASP A 120 -18.22 18.23 5.01
C ASP A 120 -18.12 16.68 4.99
N PHE A 121 -16.90 16.14 5.03
CA PHE A 121 -16.70 14.69 5.07
C PHE A 121 -17.09 14.06 6.40
N ASP A 122 -16.65 14.64 7.52
CA ASP A 122 -17.00 14.11 8.84
C ASP A 122 -18.51 14.25 9.06
N ASP A 123 -19.11 15.34 8.58
CA ASP A 123 -20.56 15.54 8.58
C ASP A 123 -21.27 14.42 7.81
N TYR A 124 -20.77 14.05 6.62
CA TYR A 124 -21.32 12.94 5.83
C TYR A 124 -21.29 11.62 6.59
N LEU A 125 -20.15 11.25 7.18
CA LEU A 125 -20.06 10.00 7.94
C LEU A 125 -20.98 10.04 9.17
N ASN A 126 -20.97 11.14 9.91
CA ASN A 126 -21.78 11.31 11.11
C ASN A 126 -23.28 11.28 10.83
N LEU A 127 -23.70 11.80 9.68
CA LEU A 127 -25.10 11.79 9.24
C LEU A 127 -25.65 10.36 9.11
N PHE A 128 -24.88 9.44 8.53
CA PHE A 128 -25.28 8.03 8.47
C PHE A 128 -25.16 7.34 9.83
N MET A 129 -24.17 7.72 10.63
CA MET A 129 -23.94 7.15 11.96
C MET A 129 -24.98 7.56 13.01
N LYS A 130 -25.80 8.58 12.73
CA LYS A 130 -26.94 8.99 13.57
C LYS A 130 -28.05 7.92 13.66
N SER A 131 -28.07 6.97 12.71
CA SER A 131 -29.08 5.89 12.67
C SER A 131 -29.19 5.12 13.98
N ASP A 132 -30.41 4.69 14.31
CA ASP A 132 -30.73 3.97 15.55
C ASP A 132 -29.92 2.68 15.72
N SER A 133 -29.55 2.05 14.61
CA SER A 133 -28.77 0.83 14.60
C SER A 133 -27.65 0.86 13.58
N PHE A 134 -26.46 0.46 14.01
CA PHE A 134 -25.33 0.27 13.10
C PHE A 134 -25.60 -0.80 12.03
N VAL A 135 -26.49 -1.77 12.31
CA VAL A 135 -26.91 -2.76 11.31
C VAL A 135 -27.61 -2.10 10.13
N MET A 136 -28.39 -1.04 10.38
CA MET A 136 -29.04 -0.28 9.30
C MET A 136 -28.02 0.43 8.42
N VAL A 137 -26.94 0.95 9.00
CA VAL A 137 -25.81 1.54 8.24
C VAL A 137 -25.16 0.51 7.33
N ILE A 138 -24.86 -0.70 7.85
CA ILE A 138 -24.28 -1.78 7.04
C ILE A 138 -25.22 -2.21 5.92
N VAL A 139 -26.49 -2.46 6.22
CA VAL A 139 -27.46 -2.91 5.21
C VAL A 139 -27.71 -1.81 4.17
N GLY A 140 -27.99 -0.58 4.59
CA GLY A 140 -28.36 0.50 3.69
C GLY A 140 -27.17 1.02 2.87
N VAL A 141 -26.06 1.35 3.52
CA VAL A 141 -24.93 2.05 2.87
C VAL A 141 -23.85 1.09 2.36
N CYS A 142 -23.65 -0.05 3.02
CA CYS A 142 -22.60 -0.99 2.59
C CYS A 142 -23.13 -2.03 1.61
N ILE A 143 -24.40 -2.42 1.69
CA ILE A 143 -24.97 -3.47 0.82
C ILE A 143 -25.92 -2.87 -0.23
N VAL A 144 -27.03 -2.25 0.18
CA VAL A 144 -28.07 -1.77 -0.74
C VAL A 144 -27.54 -0.64 -1.62
N GLY A 145 -26.77 0.29 -1.06
CA GLY A 145 -26.18 1.40 -1.80
C GLY A 145 -25.29 0.92 -2.95
N PRO A 146 -24.19 0.20 -2.67
CA PRO A 146 -23.34 -0.40 -3.70
C PRO A 146 -24.09 -1.27 -4.70
N LEU A 147 -25.08 -2.07 -4.24
CA LEU A 147 -25.89 -2.87 -5.15
C LEU A 147 -26.62 -2.00 -6.18
N PHE A 148 -27.32 -0.96 -5.73
CA PHE A 148 -28.05 -0.06 -6.63
C PHE A 148 -27.10 0.73 -7.51
N GLU A 149 -26.11 1.40 -6.91
CA GLU A 149 -25.18 2.28 -7.61
C GLU A 149 -24.41 1.53 -8.69
N GLU A 150 -23.83 0.37 -8.37
CA GLU A 150 -23.05 -0.38 -9.36
C GLU A 150 -23.92 -0.93 -10.49
N VAL A 151 -25.14 -1.37 -10.20
CA VAL A 151 -26.08 -1.80 -11.24
C VAL A 151 -26.49 -0.63 -12.13
N PHE A 152 -26.79 0.54 -11.55
CA PHE A 152 -27.19 1.72 -12.29
C PHE A 152 -26.04 2.28 -13.14
N PHE A 153 -24.90 2.52 -12.52
CA PHE A 153 -23.78 3.20 -13.17
C PHE A 153 -22.94 2.27 -14.05
N ARG A 154 -22.60 1.05 -13.60
CA ARG A 154 -21.74 0.12 -14.38
C ARG A 154 -22.59 -0.78 -15.23
N GLY A 155 -23.66 -1.32 -14.65
CA GLY A 155 -24.56 -2.21 -15.36
C GLY A 155 -25.31 -1.51 -16.49
N VAL A 156 -25.93 -0.36 -16.23
CA VAL A 156 -26.77 0.35 -17.22
C VAL A 156 -26.02 1.46 -17.92
N LEU A 157 -25.67 2.55 -17.21
CA LEU A 157 -25.15 3.78 -17.83
C LEU A 157 -23.85 3.55 -18.61
N PHE A 158 -22.86 2.87 -18.02
CA PHE A 158 -21.59 2.58 -18.68
C PHE A 158 -21.79 1.73 -19.95
N ASN A 159 -22.60 0.67 -19.89
CA ASN A 159 -22.85 -0.17 -21.07
C ASN A 159 -23.69 0.53 -22.15
N LEU A 160 -24.53 1.51 -21.79
CA LEU A 160 -25.21 2.37 -22.76
C LEU A 160 -24.20 3.28 -23.46
N MET A 161 -23.32 3.95 -22.70
CA MET A 161 -22.26 4.80 -23.26
C MET A 161 -21.30 4.00 -24.16
N ARG A 162 -20.88 2.80 -23.74
CA ARG A 162 -19.98 1.92 -24.52
C ARG A 162 -20.52 1.49 -25.89
N ARG A 163 -21.81 1.63 -26.16
CA ARG A 163 -22.42 1.38 -27.48
C ARG A 163 -22.18 2.54 -28.45
N ALA A 164 -21.94 3.74 -27.94
CA ALA A 164 -21.84 4.96 -28.74
C ALA A 164 -20.42 5.53 -28.75
N VAL A 165 -19.63 5.34 -27.68
CA VAL A 165 -18.29 5.92 -27.55
C VAL A 165 -17.22 4.89 -27.14
N PRO A 166 -15.93 5.15 -27.45
CA PRO A 166 -14.81 4.30 -27.03
C PRO A 166 -14.71 4.14 -25.51
N PHE A 167 -13.94 3.13 -25.07
CA PHE A 167 -13.81 2.78 -23.66
C PHE A 167 -13.38 3.96 -22.78
N GLY A 168 -12.30 4.65 -23.13
CA GLY A 168 -11.78 5.76 -22.33
C GLY A 168 -12.78 6.91 -22.16
N VAL A 169 -13.53 7.24 -23.22
CA VAL A 169 -14.57 8.29 -23.17
C VAL A 169 -15.75 7.84 -22.30
N ALA A 170 -16.24 6.61 -22.47
CA ALA A 170 -17.32 6.08 -21.64
C ALA A 170 -16.93 6.00 -20.15
N LEU A 171 -15.68 5.60 -19.86
CA LEU A 171 -15.15 5.50 -18.51
C LEU A 171 -15.09 6.88 -17.85
N LEU A 172 -14.53 7.87 -18.54
CA LEU A 172 -14.40 9.23 -18.01
C LEU A 172 -15.78 9.88 -17.80
N LEU A 173 -16.66 9.81 -18.80
CA LEU A 173 -18.02 10.37 -18.67
C LEU A 173 -18.80 9.70 -17.53
N GLN A 174 -18.73 8.37 -17.41
CA GLN A 174 -19.38 7.67 -16.32
C GLN A 174 -18.83 8.08 -14.95
N ALA A 175 -17.52 8.25 -14.83
CA ALA A 175 -16.89 8.67 -13.59
C ALA A 175 -17.27 10.09 -13.19
N ILE A 176 -17.35 11.03 -14.15
CA ILE A 176 -17.82 12.41 -13.91
C ILE A 176 -19.28 12.39 -13.42
N ILE A 177 -20.16 11.65 -14.11
CA ILE A 177 -21.57 11.55 -13.74
C ILE A 177 -21.72 10.92 -12.35
N TYR A 178 -20.93 9.88 -12.05
CA TYR A 178 -20.95 9.20 -10.75
C TYR A 178 -20.46 10.12 -9.62
N GLY A 179 -19.37 10.85 -9.85
CA GLY A 179 -18.86 11.85 -8.92
C GLY A 179 -19.92 12.89 -8.63
N TYR A 180 -20.45 13.57 -9.66
CA TYR A 180 -21.44 14.65 -9.50
C TYR A 180 -22.77 14.20 -8.85
N ALA A 181 -23.12 12.91 -8.94
CA ALA A 181 -24.31 12.36 -8.28
C ALA A 181 -24.18 12.27 -6.75
N GLN A 182 -23.00 12.53 -6.19
CA GLN A 182 -22.74 12.47 -4.74
C GLN A 182 -23.17 13.76 -4.02
N PRO A 183 -23.58 13.67 -2.75
CA PRO A 183 -24.27 14.76 -2.06
C PRO A 183 -23.39 15.98 -1.74
N ASN A 184 -22.07 15.80 -1.66
CA ASN A 184 -21.17 16.87 -1.21
C ASN A 184 -19.81 16.85 -1.95
N PRO A 185 -19.10 17.99 -2.04
CA PRO A 185 -17.86 18.09 -2.82
C PRO A 185 -16.78 17.08 -2.41
N SER A 186 -16.66 16.81 -1.09
CA SER A 186 -15.69 15.88 -0.52
C SER A 186 -15.84 14.46 -1.07
N ILE A 187 -17.08 13.96 -1.09
CA ILE A 187 -17.40 12.63 -1.61
C ILE A 187 -17.41 12.63 -3.14
N GLN A 188 -17.77 13.74 -3.82
CA GLN A 188 -17.76 13.83 -5.29
C GLN A 188 -16.37 13.55 -5.89
N VAL A 189 -15.32 14.17 -5.34
CA VAL A 189 -13.94 14.00 -5.83
C VAL A 189 -13.48 12.55 -5.66
N THR A 190 -13.78 11.95 -4.51
CA THR A 190 -13.32 10.59 -4.19
C THR A 190 -14.12 9.53 -4.94
N ALA A 191 -15.43 9.74 -5.10
CA ALA A 191 -16.30 8.93 -5.93
C ALA A 191 -15.88 8.95 -7.40
N PHE A 192 -15.38 10.06 -7.94
CA PHE A 192 -14.83 10.12 -9.30
C PHE A 192 -13.67 9.11 -9.49
N PHE A 193 -12.70 9.09 -8.58
CA PHE A 193 -11.55 8.16 -8.67
C PHE A 193 -11.97 6.70 -8.43
N LEU A 194 -12.86 6.45 -7.47
CA LEU A 194 -13.45 5.13 -7.26
C LEU A 194 -14.19 4.66 -8.51
N ALA A 195 -14.88 5.57 -9.22
CA ALA A 195 -15.60 5.21 -10.42
C ALA A 195 -14.72 4.81 -11.59
N LEU A 196 -13.56 5.46 -11.76
CA LEU A 196 -12.55 5.02 -12.70
C LEU A 196 -12.08 3.60 -12.37
N MET A 197 -11.78 3.32 -11.08
CA MET A 197 -11.36 2.00 -10.63
C MET A 197 -12.43 0.94 -10.89
N TYR A 198 -13.67 1.18 -10.48
CA TYR A 198 -14.78 0.25 -10.71
C TYR A 198 -15.03 0.00 -12.19
N GLY A 199 -14.97 1.04 -13.05
CA GLY A 199 -15.13 0.87 -14.48
C GLY A 199 -14.04 0.02 -15.13
N ILE A 200 -12.80 0.13 -14.68
CA ILE A 200 -11.67 -0.73 -15.10
C ILE A 200 -11.91 -2.18 -14.67
N LEU A 201 -12.25 -2.40 -13.39
CA LEU A 201 -12.51 -3.73 -12.82
C LEU A 201 -13.70 -4.43 -13.51
N TYR A 202 -14.81 -3.71 -13.68
CA TYR A 202 -15.99 -4.18 -14.40
C TYR A 202 -15.66 -4.57 -15.84
N THR A 203 -14.90 -3.73 -16.54
CA THR A 203 -14.54 -3.99 -17.94
C THR A 203 -13.65 -5.22 -18.07
N LYS A 204 -12.77 -5.49 -17.12
CA LYS A 204 -11.94 -6.70 -17.17
C LYS A 204 -12.67 -7.97 -16.75
N LEU A 205 -13.42 -7.89 -15.65
CA LEU A 205 -14.05 -9.06 -15.03
C LEU A 205 -15.43 -9.37 -15.62
N GLN A 206 -16.00 -8.45 -16.42
CA GLN A 206 -17.29 -8.59 -17.07
C GLN A 206 -18.41 -8.98 -16.08
N SER A 207 -18.31 -8.50 -14.84
CA SER A 207 -19.26 -8.77 -13.78
C SER A 207 -19.50 -7.56 -12.88
N VAL A 208 -20.77 -7.19 -12.71
CA VAL A 208 -21.14 -6.14 -11.73
C VAL A 208 -20.91 -6.60 -10.28
N TRP A 209 -20.95 -7.92 -10.02
CA TRP A 209 -20.62 -8.44 -8.68
C TRP A 209 -19.20 -8.07 -8.26
N ALA A 210 -18.28 -7.89 -9.21
CA ALA A 210 -16.92 -7.48 -8.89
C ALA A 210 -16.88 -6.08 -8.26
N THR A 211 -17.61 -5.13 -8.84
CA THR A 211 -17.61 -3.74 -8.33
C THR A 211 -18.50 -3.58 -7.11
N ILE A 212 -19.64 -4.29 -7.05
CA ILE A 212 -20.49 -4.36 -5.85
C ILE A 212 -19.66 -4.84 -4.66
N TRP A 213 -18.89 -5.92 -4.85
CA TRP A 213 -18.06 -6.48 -3.77
C TRP A 213 -16.96 -5.51 -3.33
N THR A 214 -16.24 -4.89 -4.27
CA THR A 214 -15.20 -3.91 -3.91
C THR A 214 -15.79 -2.70 -3.17
N ALA A 215 -16.91 -2.16 -3.64
CA ALA A 215 -17.61 -1.05 -3.00
C ALA A 215 -18.15 -1.42 -1.61
N PHE A 216 -18.71 -2.63 -1.45
CA PHE A 216 -19.11 -3.16 -0.15
C PHE A 216 -17.93 -3.19 0.83
N VAL A 217 -16.76 -3.70 0.40
CA VAL A 217 -15.55 -3.74 1.25
C VAL A 217 -15.10 -2.34 1.65
N ILE A 218 -15.05 -1.39 0.70
CA ILE A 218 -14.62 -0.01 0.96
C ILE A 218 -15.55 0.66 1.98
N ASN A 219 -16.86 0.64 1.72
CA ASN A 219 -17.84 1.26 2.60
C ASN A 219 -17.85 0.62 3.98
N THR A 220 -17.77 -0.72 4.05
CA THR A 220 -17.71 -1.45 5.32
C THR A 220 -16.50 -1.03 6.13
N ILE A 221 -15.31 -0.95 5.53
CA ILE A 221 -14.10 -0.52 6.24
C ILE A 221 -14.25 0.92 6.72
N LEU A 222 -14.77 1.81 5.90
CA LEU A 222 -14.94 3.21 6.26
C LEU A 222 -15.89 3.40 7.45
N PHE A 223 -17.09 2.83 7.39
CA PHE A 223 -18.10 2.96 8.45
C PHE A 223 -17.72 2.18 9.72
N CYS A 224 -17.09 1.01 9.61
CA CYS A 224 -16.52 0.32 10.77
C CYS A 224 -15.38 1.15 11.38
N SER A 225 -14.55 1.79 10.57
CA SER A 225 -13.45 2.62 11.08
C SER A 225 -13.95 3.83 11.83
N GLN A 226 -15.05 4.44 11.38
CA GLN A 226 -15.75 5.49 12.13
C GLN A 226 -16.35 4.94 13.43
N LYS A 227 -17.01 3.78 13.39
CA LYS A 227 -17.68 3.19 14.57
C LYS A 227 -16.71 2.79 15.69
N PHE A 228 -15.53 2.28 15.33
CA PHE A 228 -14.56 1.71 16.28
C PHE A 228 -13.37 2.64 16.58
N GLY A 229 -13.42 3.91 16.15
CA GLY A 229 -12.36 4.90 16.45
C GLY A 229 -11.07 4.69 15.65
N LEU A 230 -11.05 3.84 14.61
CA LEU A 230 -9.88 3.71 13.74
C LEU A 230 -9.67 4.99 12.92
N LEU A 231 -10.73 5.72 12.56
CA LEU A 231 -10.58 6.98 11.85
C LEU A 231 -9.97 8.08 12.74
N GLU A 232 -10.21 8.02 14.06
CA GLU A 232 -9.58 8.89 15.06
C GLU A 232 -8.09 8.56 15.23
N LEU A 233 -7.72 7.27 15.17
CA LEU A 233 -6.31 6.87 15.16
C LEU A 233 -5.54 7.56 14.01
N PHE A 234 -6.14 7.63 12.82
CA PHE A 234 -5.51 8.32 11.69
C PHE A 234 -5.33 9.83 11.95
N SER A 235 -6.22 10.48 12.69
CA SER A 235 -6.04 11.89 13.08
C SER A 235 -4.91 12.12 14.09
N THR A 236 -4.37 11.07 14.72
CA THR A 236 -3.17 11.21 15.58
C THR A 236 -1.86 11.23 14.80
N PHE A 237 -1.89 10.84 13.52
CA PHE A 237 -0.70 10.87 12.67
C PHE A 237 -0.49 12.28 12.11
N THR A 238 0.78 12.62 11.88
CA THR A 238 1.12 13.88 11.20
C THR A 238 0.78 13.78 9.71
N ASP A 239 0.53 14.92 9.06
CA ASP A 239 0.22 14.97 7.61
C ASP A 239 1.26 14.26 6.74
N SER A 240 2.51 14.36 7.18
CA SER A 240 3.66 13.73 6.58
C SER A 240 3.53 12.20 6.52
N VAL A 241 3.10 11.61 7.63
CA VAL A 241 2.84 10.16 7.75
C VAL A 241 1.63 9.77 6.90
N LEU A 242 0.54 10.53 6.99
CA LEU A 242 -0.68 10.30 6.23
C LEU A 242 -0.44 10.35 4.72
N PHE A 243 0.35 11.31 4.25
CA PHE A 243 0.74 11.41 2.84
C PHE A 243 1.53 10.18 2.39
N LEU A 244 2.50 9.73 3.18
CA LEU A 244 3.30 8.54 2.85
C LEU A 244 2.46 7.26 2.83
N MET A 245 1.55 7.10 3.80
CA MET A 245 0.57 6.02 3.83
C MET A 245 -0.35 6.05 2.61
N ALA A 246 -0.84 7.22 2.21
CA ALA A 246 -1.65 7.41 1.01
C ALA A 246 -0.88 6.97 -0.24
N VAL A 247 0.36 7.42 -0.43
CA VAL A 247 1.19 7.05 -1.58
C VAL A 247 1.40 5.53 -1.66
N LEU A 248 1.69 4.87 -0.53
CA LEU A 248 1.82 3.41 -0.48
C LEU A 248 0.52 2.69 -0.82
N CYS A 249 -0.60 3.09 -0.23
CA CYS A 249 -1.90 2.48 -0.48
C CYS A 249 -2.32 2.67 -1.94
N LEU A 250 -2.03 3.84 -2.52
CA LEU A 250 -2.26 4.11 -3.94
C LEU A 250 -1.39 3.19 -4.82
N PHE A 251 -0.10 3.07 -4.52
CA PHE A 251 0.81 2.18 -5.26
C PHE A 251 0.31 0.74 -5.26
N VAL A 252 -0.06 0.20 -4.09
CA VAL A 252 -0.59 -1.17 -3.96
C VAL A 252 -1.91 -1.31 -4.72
N THR A 253 -2.82 -0.34 -4.58
CA THR A 253 -4.11 -0.35 -5.30
C THR A 253 -3.91 -0.39 -6.81
N ILE A 254 -3.05 0.49 -7.36
CA ILE A 254 -2.74 0.54 -8.79
C ILE A 254 -2.09 -0.78 -9.23
N ALA A 255 -1.10 -1.30 -8.49
CA ALA A 255 -0.42 -2.55 -8.84
C ALA A 255 -1.41 -3.73 -8.92
N LEU A 256 -2.34 -3.83 -7.97
CA LEU A 256 -3.37 -4.87 -7.95
C LEU A 256 -4.40 -4.70 -9.07
N VAL A 257 -4.86 -3.47 -9.34
CA VAL A 257 -5.78 -3.18 -10.46
C VAL A 257 -5.11 -3.52 -11.80
N VAL A 258 -3.84 -3.16 -11.99
CA VAL A 258 -3.06 -3.50 -13.18
C VAL A 258 -2.88 -5.02 -13.31
N SER A 259 -2.67 -5.73 -12.20
CA SER A 259 -2.60 -7.20 -12.17
C SER A 259 -3.92 -7.83 -12.62
N VAL A 260 -5.06 -7.34 -12.11
CA VAL A 260 -6.40 -7.76 -12.56
C VAL A 260 -6.56 -7.50 -14.06
N TRP A 261 -6.21 -6.30 -14.52
CA TRP A 261 -6.31 -5.86 -15.91
C TRP A 261 -5.49 -6.72 -16.88
N LYS A 262 -4.21 -6.97 -16.56
CA LYS A 262 -3.35 -7.84 -17.38
C LYS A 262 -3.80 -9.30 -17.31
N GLY A 263 -4.37 -9.71 -16.18
CA GLY A 263 -4.84 -11.08 -15.97
C GLY A 263 -3.72 -12.09 -15.69
N HIS A 264 -2.47 -11.63 -15.57
CA HIS A 264 -1.31 -12.47 -15.33
C HIS A 264 -0.92 -12.44 -13.84
N ASP A 265 -0.59 -13.60 -13.29
CA ASP A 265 -0.02 -13.78 -11.96
C ASP A 265 -0.70 -13.04 -10.80
N LYS A 266 -2.04 -13.05 -10.78
CA LYS A 266 -2.85 -12.49 -9.67
C LYS A 266 -2.49 -13.14 -8.33
N ALA A 267 -2.24 -14.45 -8.35
CA ALA A 267 -1.85 -15.20 -7.17
C ALA A 267 -0.48 -14.76 -6.62
N GLY A 268 0.49 -14.46 -7.49
CA GLY A 268 1.78 -13.88 -7.08
C GLY A 268 1.61 -12.54 -6.38
N HIS A 269 0.79 -11.64 -6.94
CA HIS A 269 0.52 -10.33 -6.31
C HIS A 269 -0.15 -10.46 -4.93
N LEU A 270 -1.12 -11.37 -4.79
CA LEU A 270 -1.74 -11.66 -3.49
C LEU A 270 -0.75 -12.23 -2.48
N LYS A 271 0.10 -13.17 -2.91
CA LYS A 271 1.16 -13.73 -2.06
C LYS A 271 2.17 -12.67 -1.65
N MET A 272 2.50 -11.74 -2.54
CA MET A 272 3.38 -10.62 -2.26
C MET A 272 2.78 -9.73 -1.16
N VAL A 273 1.55 -9.24 -1.35
CA VAL A 273 0.88 -8.40 -0.35
C VAL A 273 0.71 -9.14 0.98
N GLY A 274 0.26 -10.39 0.95
CA GLY A 274 0.10 -11.21 2.15
C GLY A 274 1.42 -11.45 2.88
N GLY A 275 2.53 -11.68 2.16
CA GLY A 275 3.86 -11.81 2.75
C GLY A 275 4.34 -10.52 3.40
N LEU A 276 4.17 -9.36 2.74
CA LEU A 276 4.55 -8.07 3.30
C LEU A 276 3.77 -7.75 4.57
N LEU A 277 2.45 -7.97 4.55
CA LEU A 277 1.60 -7.79 5.72
C LEU A 277 2.00 -8.73 6.85
N LEU A 278 2.26 -10.01 6.56
CA LEU A 278 2.67 -10.99 7.54
C LEU A 278 3.96 -10.57 8.26
N TRP A 279 5.01 -10.24 7.51
CA TRP A 279 6.31 -9.91 8.10
C TRP A 279 6.29 -8.58 8.85
N SER A 280 5.59 -7.57 8.30
CA SER A 280 5.42 -6.28 8.97
C SER A 280 4.58 -6.41 10.24
N LEU A 281 3.52 -7.23 10.22
CA LEU A 281 2.67 -7.48 11.38
C LEU A 281 3.42 -8.23 12.48
N ILE A 282 4.21 -9.27 12.13
CA ILE A 282 5.04 -9.96 13.12
C ILE A 282 5.98 -8.96 13.79
N PHE A 283 6.66 -8.10 13.01
CA PHE A 283 7.52 -7.05 13.57
C PHE A 283 6.75 -6.13 14.52
N VAL A 284 5.61 -5.58 14.10
CA VAL A 284 4.81 -4.65 14.93
C VAL A 284 4.33 -5.31 16.22
N VAL A 285 3.82 -6.55 16.14
CA VAL A 285 3.29 -7.31 17.26
C VAL A 285 4.39 -7.76 18.22
N THR A 286 5.64 -7.92 17.78
CA THR A 286 6.76 -8.18 18.69
C THR A 286 7.37 -6.90 19.24
N TYR A 287 7.52 -5.87 18.41
CA TYR A 287 8.25 -4.64 18.72
C TYR A 287 7.56 -3.80 19.79
N PHE A 288 6.28 -3.45 19.63
CA PHE A 288 5.62 -2.55 20.59
C PHE A 288 5.46 -3.18 21.98
N PRO A 289 5.05 -4.46 22.12
CA PRO A 289 5.03 -5.10 23.44
C PRO A 289 6.43 -5.25 24.04
N PHE A 290 7.43 -5.58 23.24
CA PHE A 290 8.82 -5.65 23.71
C PHE A 290 9.29 -4.28 24.24
N LEU A 291 9.10 -3.20 23.48
CA LEU A 291 9.47 -1.86 23.90
C LEU A 291 8.76 -1.45 25.19
N ASN A 292 7.45 -1.69 25.28
CA ASN A 292 6.69 -1.36 26.48
C ASN A 292 7.23 -2.10 27.70
N PHE A 293 7.47 -3.41 27.55
CA PHE A 293 8.05 -4.23 28.61
C PHE A 293 9.48 -3.78 28.97
N TRP A 294 10.33 -3.55 27.97
CA TRP A 294 11.71 -3.11 28.15
C TRP A 294 11.79 -1.80 28.93
N ASN A 295 11.06 -0.77 28.47
CA ASN A 295 11.11 0.56 29.08
C ASN A 295 10.43 0.62 30.45
N ASN A 296 9.30 -0.08 30.63
CA ASN A 296 8.52 0.04 31.87
C ASN A 296 8.87 -0.98 32.95
N ARG A 297 9.53 -2.10 32.59
CA ARG A 297 9.85 -3.19 33.53
C ARG A 297 11.34 -3.44 33.68
N ILE A 298 12.10 -3.44 32.58
CA ILE A 298 13.53 -3.79 32.61
C ILE A 298 14.39 -2.58 32.96
N MET A 299 14.18 -1.46 32.26
CA MET A 299 14.90 -0.20 32.53
C MET A 299 14.60 0.36 33.92
N SER A 300 13.46 -0.01 34.53
CA SER A 300 13.09 0.41 35.89
C SER A 300 13.77 -0.39 37.00
N ILE A 301 14.53 -1.45 36.70
CA ILE A 301 15.21 -2.25 37.72
C ILE A 301 16.43 -1.48 38.23
N SER A 302 16.36 -1.02 39.48
CA SER A 302 17.37 -0.15 40.11
C SER A 302 18.79 -0.75 40.13
N SER A 303 18.93 -2.07 40.22
CA SER A 303 20.24 -2.74 40.27
C SER A 303 21.00 -2.74 38.94
N ILE A 304 20.30 -2.58 37.81
CA ILE A 304 20.91 -2.65 36.46
C ILE A 304 20.64 -1.41 35.61
N SER A 305 19.73 -0.53 36.00
CA SER A 305 19.31 0.65 35.23
C SER A 305 20.49 1.57 34.86
N GLY A 306 21.45 1.78 35.77
CA GLY A 306 22.65 2.57 35.48
C GLY A 306 23.56 1.94 34.42
N TRP A 307 23.72 0.62 34.45
CA TRP A 307 24.48 -0.10 33.42
C TRP A 307 23.75 -0.10 32.07
N LEU A 308 22.42 -0.29 32.09
CA LEU A 308 21.57 -0.24 30.91
C LEU A 308 21.56 1.14 30.25
N GLY A 309 21.54 2.22 31.04
CA GLY A 309 21.64 3.60 30.52
C GLY A 309 22.95 3.83 29.75
N ASN A 310 24.06 3.25 30.22
CA ASN A 310 25.35 3.31 29.54
C ASN A 310 25.51 2.28 28.39
N ASN A 311 24.52 1.42 28.17
CA ASN A 311 24.52 0.34 27.18
C ASN A 311 23.14 0.19 26.54
N ASN A 312 22.55 1.32 26.14
CA ASN A 312 21.15 1.40 25.68
C ASN A 312 20.82 0.43 24.51
N VAL A 313 21.78 0.19 23.60
CA VAL A 313 21.63 -0.70 22.44
C VAL A 313 21.47 -2.18 22.79
N ILE A 314 21.73 -2.60 24.04
CA ILE A 314 21.56 -4.00 24.45
C ILE A 314 20.10 -4.47 24.30
N GLY A 315 19.14 -3.54 24.44
CA GLY A 315 17.73 -3.83 24.20
C GLY A 315 17.47 -4.30 22.76
N PHE A 316 18.13 -3.68 21.77
CA PHE A 316 18.04 -4.13 20.38
C PHE A 316 18.60 -5.52 20.20
N VAL A 317 19.75 -5.86 20.79
CA VAL A 317 20.33 -7.21 20.68
C VAL A 317 19.35 -8.28 21.14
N ILE A 318 18.71 -8.06 22.29
CA ILE A 318 17.74 -9.01 22.86
C ILE A 318 16.50 -9.11 21.96
N PHE A 319 15.97 -7.97 21.52
CA PHE A 319 14.83 -7.91 20.61
C PHE A 319 15.10 -8.62 19.28
N ASP A 320 16.25 -8.35 18.68
CA ASP A 320 16.66 -8.84 17.37
C ASP A 320 16.82 -10.36 17.38
N LEU A 321 17.45 -10.92 18.43
CA LEU A 321 17.57 -12.37 18.60
C LEU A 321 16.21 -13.04 18.80
N ALA A 322 15.35 -12.47 19.64
CA ALA A 322 14.01 -12.99 19.89
C ALA A 322 13.15 -12.95 18.62
N THR A 323 13.14 -11.82 17.92
CA THR A 323 12.35 -11.63 16.70
C THR A 323 12.90 -12.45 15.54
N PHE A 324 14.23 -12.60 15.42
CA PHE A 324 14.83 -13.52 14.46
C PHE A 324 14.36 -14.96 14.67
N ALA A 325 14.29 -15.44 15.91
CA ALA A 325 13.77 -16.78 16.21
C ALA A 325 12.29 -16.91 15.78
N ILE A 326 11.48 -15.89 16.07
CA ILE A 326 10.07 -15.84 15.65
C ILE A 326 9.98 -15.89 14.11
N PHE A 327 10.76 -15.09 13.39
CA PHE A 327 10.81 -15.13 11.92
C PHE A 327 11.24 -16.49 11.39
N PHE A 328 12.24 -17.13 12.00
CA PHE A 328 12.70 -18.45 11.62
C PHE A 328 11.59 -19.50 11.74
N PHE A 329 10.90 -19.54 12.88
CA PHE A 329 9.80 -20.48 13.10
C PHE A 329 8.58 -20.16 12.24
N ALA A 330 8.23 -18.89 12.07
CA ALA A 330 7.15 -18.46 11.18
C ALA A 330 7.42 -18.87 9.72
N MET A 331 8.65 -18.67 9.24
CA MET A 331 9.07 -19.10 7.89
C MET A 331 8.94 -20.61 7.71
N LYS A 332 9.37 -21.38 8.71
CA LYS A 332 9.26 -22.84 8.70
C LYS A 332 7.81 -23.32 8.78
N ALA A 333 6.98 -22.69 9.60
CA ALA A 333 5.60 -23.08 9.84
C ALA A 333 4.69 -22.74 8.65
N ILE A 334 4.76 -21.49 8.16
CA ILE A 334 3.86 -20.92 7.16
C ILE A 334 4.33 -21.25 5.75
N HIS A 335 5.60 -20.99 5.44
CA HIS A 335 6.13 -21.11 4.08
C HIS A 335 6.84 -22.45 3.83
N LYS A 336 7.05 -23.28 4.86
CA LYS A 336 7.80 -24.54 4.78
C LYS A 336 9.21 -24.37 4.20
N LYS A 337 9.82 -23.21 4.44
CA LYS A 337 11.18 -22.87 3.99
C LYS A 337 12.09 -22.63 5.19
N ASN A 338 13.40 -22.74 4.96
CA ASN A 338 14.41 -22.37 5.96
C ASN A 338 14.81 -20.90 5.73
N LEU A 339 14.73 -20.07 6.77
CA LEU A 339 15.08 -18.65 6.69
C LEU A 339 16.52 -18.42 6.24
N ILE A 340 17.47 -19.23 6.71
CA ILE A 340 18.88 -19.13 6.31
C ILE A 340 19.04 -19.34 4.80
N VAL A 341 18.27 -20.26 4.22
CA VAL A 341 18.28 -20.50 2.78
C VAL A 341 17.63 -19.34 2.03
N VAL A 342 16.51 -18.81 2.53
CA VAL A 342 15.81 -17.65 1.93
C VAL A 342 16.67 -16.38 1.99
N SER A 343 17.48 -16.22 3.03
CA SER A 343 18.44 -15.13 3.17
C SER A 343 19.63 -15.25 2.24
N ASN A 344 19.89 -16.42 1.64
CA ASN A 344 20.97 -16.61 0.68
C ASN A 344 22.36 -16.25 1.24
N PHE A 345 22.79 -16.95 2.28
CA PHE A 345 24.14 -16.85 2.84
C PHE A 345 25.16 -17.60 1.95
N SER A 346 25.57 -16.97 0.85
CA SER A 346 26.58 -17.50 -0.07
C SER A 346 27.94 -16.82 0.11
N ARG A 347 29.03 -17.49 -0.30
CA ARG A 347 30.40 -16.99 -0.11
C ARG A 347 30.67 -15.75 -0.96
N ILE A 348 31.42 -14.79 -0.42
CA ILE A 348 31.87 -13.58 -1.11
C ILE A 348 33.37 -13.65 -1.35
N ASP A 349 33.82 -13.22 -2.53
CA ASP A 349 35.24 -13.04 -2.83
C ASP A 349 35.88 -12.00 -1.90
N ARG A 350 37.08 -12.29 -1.39
CA ARG A 350 37.77 -11.42 -0.44
C ARG A 350 37.97 -9.99 -0.96
N LYS A 351 38.25 -9.81 -2.25
CA LYS A 351 38.41 -8.47 -2.87
C LYS A 351 37.09 -7.71 -2.86
N VAL A 352 35.98 -8.37 -3.20
CA VAL A 352 34.63 -7.77 -3.14
C VAL A 352 34.31 -7.35 -1.71
N MET A 353 34.57 -8.22 -0.74
CA MET A 353 34.35 -7.92 0.68
C MET A 353 35.12 -6.67 1.13
N ILE A 354 36.39 -6.54 0.74
CA ILE A 354 37.20 -5.34 1.05
C ILE A 354 36.59 -4.09 0.42
N MET A 355 36.18 -4.13 -0.85
CA MET A 355 35.55 -2.98 -1.51
C MET A 355 34.22 -2.58 -0.84
N ILE A 356 33.43 -3.57 -0.42
CA ILE A 356 32.21 -3.39 0.35
C ILE A 356 32.48 -2.73 1.70
N SER A 357 33.54 -3.14 2.40
CA SER A 357 33.97 -2.53 3.65
C SER A 357 34.40 -1.08 3.47
N ILE A 358 35.18 -0.79 2.42
CA ILE A 358 35.61 0.59 2.09
C ILE A 358 34.40 1.47 1.80
N LEU A 359 33.42 0.97 1.04
CA LEU A 359 32.15 1.67 0.84
C LEU A 359 31.44 1.93 2.17
N GLY A 360 31.36 0.95 3.06
CA GLY A 360 30.72 1.09 4.37
C GLY A 360 31.37 2.17 5.23
N VAL A 361 32.71 2.20 5.28
CA VAL A 361 33.46 3.27 5.95
C VAL A 361 33.18 4.63 5.29
N GLY A 362 33.21 4.70 3.96
CA GLY A 362 32.91 5.92 3.22
C GLY A 362 31.51 6.47 3.51
N MET A 363 30.51 5.60 3.51
CA MET A 363 29.13 5.96 3.89
C MET A 363 29.06 6.41 5.35
N GLY A 364 29.76 5.70 6.24
CA GLY A 364 29.87 6.05 7.66
C GLY A 364 30.39 7.47 7.88
N VAL A 365 31.51 7.80 7.23
CA VAL A 365 32.12 9.13 7.26
C VAL A 365 31.19 10.18 6.67
N TRP A 366 30.57 9.86 5.54
CA TRP A 366 29.66 10.77 4.85
C TRP A 366 28.49 11.17 5.75
N VAL A 367 27.80 10.21 6.37
CA VAL A 367 26.62 10.48 7.19
C VAL A 367 26.99 11.32 8.41
N GLN A 368 28.06 10.95 9.13
CA GLN A 368 28.52 11.69 10.30
C GLN A 368 28.99 13.11 9.93
N ALA A 369 29.62 13.30 8.77
CA ALA A 369 30.02 14.62 8.29
C ALA A 369 28.83 15.48 7.86
N PHE A 370 27.86 14.88 7.17
CA PHE A 370 26.69 15.58 6.66
C PHE A 370 25.82 16.14 7.78
N PHE A 371 25.51 15.33 8.80
CA PHE A 371 24.64 15.76 9.90
C PHE A 371 25.33 16.65 10.94
N LYS A 372 26.66 16.85 10.87
CA LYS A 372 27.36 17.89 11.65
C LYS A 372 27.34 19.27 10.99
N ILE A 373 26.87 19.41 9.75
CA ILE A 373 26.67 20.72 9.13
C ILE A 373 25.64 21.49 9.97
N PRO A 374 25.91 22.74 10.41
CA PRO A 374 25.04 23.47 11.34
C PRO A 374 23.57 23.48 10.93
N TYR A 375 23.28 23.77 9.66
CA TYR A 375 21.91 23.74 9.14
C TYR A 375 21.21 22.40 9.36
N PHE A 376 21.86 21.27 9.04
CA PHE A 376 21.24 19.95 9.17
C PHE A 376 21.16 19.48 10.63
N HIS A 377 22.20 19.78 11.43
CA HIS A 377 22.22 19.50 12.86
C HIS A 377 21.04 20.18 13.58
N ASP A 378 20.84 21.47 13.29
CA ASP A 378 19.83 22.28 13.96
C ASP A 378 18.42 22.02 13.43
N THR A 379 18.29 21.72 12.13
CA THR A 379 16.98 21.45 11.49
C THR A 379 16.47 20.03 11.76
N PHE A 380 17.35 19.05 11.92
CA PHE A 380 16.98 17.63 12.07
C PHE A 380 17.63 16.97 13.30
N PRO A 381 17.31 17.42 14.52
CA PRO A 381 17.90 16.92 15.76
C PRO A 381 17.63 15.43 16.02
N GLN A 382 16.62 14.83 15.37
CA GLN A 382 16.31 13.41 15.48
C GLN A 382 17.46 12.51 15.00
N PHE A 383 18.31 12.97 14.07
CA PHE A 383 19.49 12.22 13.64
C PHE A 383 20.56 12.17 14.72
N GLU A 384 20.76 13.27 15.45
CA GLU A 384 21.70 13.30 16.56
C GLU A 384 21.23 12.37 17.69
N GLN A 385 19.95 12.39 18.03
CA GLN A 385 19.35 11.46 19.00
C GLN A 385 19.54 10.00 18.56
N LEU A 386 19.34 9.71 17.26
CA LEU A 386 19.57 8.38 16.72
C LEU A 386 21.04 7.96 16.84
N PHE A 387 21.98 8.80 16.42
CA PHE A 387 23.40 8.45 16.43
C PHE A 387 23.94 8.33 17.85
N GLU A 388 23.55 9.21 18.75
CA GLU A 388 23.85 9.10 20.18
C GLU A 388 23.30 7.79 20.73
N TYR A 389 22.03 7.47 20.43
CA TYR A 389 21.43 6.23 20.89
C TYR A 389 22.20 5.00 20.40
N LEU A 390 22.53 4.94 19.10
CA LEU A 390 23.19 3.77 18.50
C LEU A 390 24.67 3.60 18.93
N THR A 391 25.30 4.64 19.46
CA THR A 391 26.74 4.63 19.79
C THR A 391 27.02 4.67 21.30
N THR A 392 26.02 4.89 22.14
CA THR A 392 26.14 4.94 23.61
C THR A 392 26.20 3.53 24.22
N ALA A 393 27.36 2.89 24.08
CA ALA A 393 27.62 1.57 24.63
C ALA A 393 29.09 1.37 24.99
N SER A 394 29.34 0.45 25.91
CA SER A 394 30.68 -0.12 26.10
C SER A 394 31.13 -0.87 24.84
N ILE A 395 32.44 -0.94 24.59
CA ILE A 395 32.98 -1.60 23.39
C ILE A 395 32.46 -3.04 23.20
N PRO A 396 32.41 -3.90 24.24
CA PRO A 396 31.90 -5.27 24.07
C PRO A 396 30.42 -5.31 23.69
N VAL A 397 29.59 -4.47 24.31
CA VAL A 397 28.15 -4.39 24.00
C VAL A 397 27.95 -3.82 22.59
N PHE A 398 28.72 -2.81 22.21
CA PHE A 398 28.66 -2.24 20.88
C PHE A 398 29.03 -3.26 19.81
N ILE A 399 30.09 -4.06 20.00
CA ILE A 399 30.47 -5.12 19.05
C ILE A 399 29.35 -6.16 18.92
N LEU A 400 28.76 -6.59 20.05
CA LEU A 400 27.64 -7.53 20.03
C LEU A 400 26.44 -6.95 19.27
N PHE A 401 26.07 -5.70 19.55
CA PHE A 401 25.03 -4.97 18.84
C PHE A 401 25.33 -4.89 17.35
N LEU A 402 26.56 -4.52 16.98
CA LEU A 402 26.99 -4.34 15.60
C LEU A 402 26.73 -5.61 14.76
N PHE A 403 27.13 -6.78 15.26
CA PHE A 403 26.93 -8.04 14.55
C PHE A 403 25.47 -8.50 14.52
N VAL A 404 24.80 -8.49 15.68
CA VAL A 404 23.43 -9.01 15.79
C VAL A 404 22.43 -8.12 15.05
N HIS A 405 22.51 -6.81 15.27
CA HIS A 405 21.58 -5.84 14.72
C HIS A 405 21.69 -5.73 13.19
N SER A 406 22.91 -5.66 12.66
CA SER A 406 23.13 -5.59 11.20
C SER A 406 22.63 -6.87 10.51
N ALA A 407 22.91 -8.05 11.09
CA ALA A 407 22.42 -9.31 10.55
C ALA A 407 20.89 -9.37 10.57
N TYR A 408 20.26 -9.03 11.70
CA TYR A 408 18.81 -9.03 11.84
C TYR A 408 18.13 -8.08 10.84
N LYS A 409 18.61 -6.83 10.74
CA LYS A 409 18.05 -5.82 9.84
C LYS A 409 18.11 -6.27 8.39
N GLU A 410 19.27 -6.72 7.92
CA GLU A 410 19.38 -7.15 6.52
C GLU A 410 18.59 -8.43 6.25
N ILE A 411 18.44 -9.34 7.22
CA ILE A 411 17.55 -10.50 7.07
C ILE A 411 16.11 -10.04 6.92
N PHE A 412 15.66 -9.12 7.76
CA PHE A 412 14.30 -8.60 7.68
C PHE A 412 14.05 -7.88 6.35
N PHE A 413 14.89 -6.91 5.99
CA PHE A 413 14.63 -6.07 4.82
C PHE A 413 14.98 -6.73 3.49
N ARG A 414 16.00 -7.58 3.41
CA ARG A 414 16.36 -8.27 2.15
C ARG A 414 15.61 -9.59 1.98
N ALA A 415 15.67 -10.44 3.00
CA ALA A 415 15.12 -11.79 2.89
C ALA A 415 13.59 -11.82 3.02
N LEU A 416 13.02 -11.02 3.92
CA LEU A 416 11.58 -11.07 4.24
C LEU A 416 10.75 -9.99 3.52
N VAL A 417 11.31 -8.81 3.26
CA VAL A 417 10.61 -7.71 2.56
C VAL A 417 10.96 -7.66 1.08
N TYR A 418 12.24 -7.44 0.75
CA TYR A 418 12.68 -7.25 -0.63
C TYR A 418 12.43 -8.46 -1.52
N ASN A 419 12.78 -9.68 -1.09
CA ASN A 419 12.54 -10.91 -1.86
C ASN A 419 11.04 -11.14 -2.14
N VAL A 420 10.17 -10.76 -1.19
CA VAL A 420 8.72 -10.84 -1.38
C VAL A 420 8.28 -9.85 -2.46
N LEU A 421 8.73 -8.60 -2.43
CA LEU A 421 8.46 -7.62 -3.49
C LEU A 421 9.02 -8.07 -4.84
N ARG A 422 10.29 -8.49 -4.87
CA ARG A 422 11.03 -8.88 -6.07
C ARG A 422 10.45 -10.10 -6.79
N SER A 423 9.63 -10.90 -6.11
CA SER A 423 8.89 -12.01 -6.72
C SER A 423 7.91 -11.58 -7.82
N VAL A 424 7.47 -10.31 -7.79
CA VAL A 424 6.48 -9.76 -8.75
C VAL A 424 6.90 -8.40 -9.30
N GLN A 425 7.55 -7.57 -8.49
CA GLN A 425 7.91 -6.19 -8.82
C GLN A 425 9.30 -6.09 -9.45
N PRO A 426 9.53 -5.08 -10.31
CA PRO A 426 10.86 -4.76 -10.82
C PRO A 426 11.78 -4.27 -9.69
N ILE A 427 13.09 -4.40 -9.90
CA ILE A 427 14.14 -4.07 -8.93
C ILE A 427 13.92 -2.68 -8.31
N ALA A 428 13.70 -1.65 -9.14
CA ALA A 428 13.52 -0.28 -8.68
C ALA A 428 12.33 -0.14 -7.72
N ALA A 429 11.17 -0.72 -8.06
CA ALA A 429 9.99 -0.66 -7.20
C ALA A 429 10.20 -1.45 -5.90
N SER A 430 10.85 -2.63 -5.97
CA SER A 430 11.16 -3.41 -4.78
C SER A 430 12.07 -2.67 -3.82
N ILE A 431 13.14 -2.03 -4.32
CA ILE A 431 14.07 -1.24 -3.50
C ILE A 431 13.34 -0.06 -2.83
N LEU A 432 12.60 0.72 -3.62
CA LEU A 432 11.90 1.91 -3.12
C LEU A 432 10.87 1.54 -2.05
N VAL A 433 10.04 0.54 -2.30
CA VAL A 433 9.01 0.11 -1.34
C VAL A 433 9.66 -0.50 -0.09
N THR A 434 10.76 -1.26 -0.22
CA THR A 434 11.52 -1.72 0.96
C THR A 434 12.05 -0.55 1.79
N GLY A 435 12.57 0.51 1.16
CA GLY A 435 13.03 1.71 1.86
C GLY A 435 11.91 2.44 2.60
N ILE A 436 10.73 2.55 1.99
CA ILE A 436 9.57 3.16 2.66
C ILE A 436 9.09 2.29 3.83
N ILE A 437 8.99 0.96 3.65
CA ILE A 437 8.62 0.04 4.74
C ILE A 437 9.65 0.13 5.88
N TYR A 438 10.94 0.27 5.57
CA TYR A 438 11.97 0.51 6.56
C TYR A 438 11.67 1.78 7.37
N GLY A 439 11.45 2.92 6.69
CA GLY A 439 11.17 4.19 7.36
C GLY A 439 9.90 4.14 8.21
N GLY A 440 8.82 3.53 7.69
CA GLY A 440 7.58 3.38 8.43
C GLY A 440 7.72 2.52 9.69
N LEU A 441 8.44 1.39 9.61
CA LEU A 441 8.57 0.46 10.73
C LEU A 441 9.61 0.90 11.77
N PHE A 442 10.77 1.43 11.37
CA PHE A 442 11.86 1.76 12.28
C PHE A 442 11.88 3.22 12.71
N PHE A 443 11.34 4.12 11.91
CA PHE A 443 11.33 5.55 12.18
C PHE A 443 9.93 6.12 12.37
N LEU A 444 8.94 5.24 12.57
CA LEU A 444 7.54 5.61 12.83
C LEU A 444 7.03 6.63 11.81
N TRP A 445 7.42 6.45 10.54
CA TRP A 445 7.04 7.30 9.42
C TRP A 445 7.58 8.75 9.45
N ASP A 446 8.58 9.06 10.29
CA ASP A 446 9.30 10.34 10.23
C ASP A 446 9.90 10.56 8.83
N ILE A 447 9.58 11.68 8.18
CA ILE A 447 9.95 11.91 6.78
C ILE A 447 11.46 11.99 6.59
N PRO A 448 12.21 12.86 7.29
CA PRO A 448 13.66 12.95 7.12
C PRO A 448 14.34 11.60 7.32
N MET A 449 13.94 10.86 8.36
CA MET A 449 14.49 9.54 8.65
C MET A 449 14.07 8.49 7.63
N THR A 450 12.88 8.59 7.05
CA THR A 450 12.42 7.70 5.96
C THR A 450 13.16 7.98 4.65
N ILE A 451 13.47 9.24 4.34
CA ILE A 451 14.32 9.58 3.18
C ILE A 451 15.72 9.01 3.37
N TYR A 452 16.28 9.14 4.58
CA TYR A 452 17.54 8.52 4.94
C TYR A 452 17.49 6.98 4.83
N ALA A 453 16.43 6.34 5.31
CA ALA A 453 16.19 4.91 5.15
C ALA A 453 16.17 4.48 3.68
N LEU A 454 15.53 5.27 2.82
CA LEU A 454 15.40 5.00 1.39
C LEU A 454 16.77 5.09 0.69
N ALA A 455 17.60 6.08 1.06
CA ALA A 455 18.97 6.20 0.55
C ALA A 455 19.82 4.99 0.93
N GLY A 456 19.74 4.52 2.18
CA GLY A 456 20.39 3.28 2.62
C GLY A 456 19.85 2.05 1.88
N ALA A 457 18.52 1.90 1.81
CA ALA A 457 17.86 0.78 1.14
C ALA A 457 18.23 0.69 -0.35
N LEU A 458 18.48 1.82 -1.01
CA LEU A 458 19.00 1.86 -2.37
C LEU A 458 20.37 1.19 -2.49
N ILE A 459 21.34 1.61 -1.67
CA ILE A 459 22.70 1.09 -1.72
C ILE A 459 22.73 -0.39 -1.32
N PHE A 460 22.18 -0.72 -0.15
CA PHE A 460 22.13 -2.09 0.37
C PHE A 460 21.33 -3.02 -0.55
N GLY A 461 20.21 -2.55 -1.11
CA GLY A 461 19.37 -3.30 -2.04
C GLY A 461 20.09 -3.61 -3.36
N LEU A 462 20.81 -2.63 -3.92
CA LEU A 462 21.64 -2.83 -5.11
C LEU A 462 22.77 -3.82 -4.85
N MET A 463 23.45 -3.72 -3.71
CA MET A 463 24.51 -4.65 -3.33
C MET A 463 23.99 -6.08 -3.18
N PHE A 464 22.84 -6.24 -2.53
CA PHE A 464 22.17 -7.53 -2.42
C PHE A 464 21.80 -8.11 -3.79
N GLU A 465 21.28 -7.30 -4.72
CA GLU A 465 20.92 -7.74 -6.08
C GLU A 465 22.16 -8.11 -6.91
N TRP A 466 23.25 -7.33 -6.81
CA TRP A 466 24.47 -7.54 -7.59
C TRP A 466 25.23 -8.80 -7.19
N PHE A 467 25.36 -9.06 -5.89
CA PHE A 467 26.17 -10.18 -5.39
C PHE A 467 25.33 -11.38 -4.95
N ARG A 468 24.00 -11.24 -4.90
CA ARG A 468 23.06 -12.30 -4.50
C ARG A 468 23.50 -13.01 -3.23
N THR A 469 23.77 -12.21 -2.20
CA THR A 469 24.24 -12.69 -0.92
C THR A 469 23.93 -11.66 0.14
N ILE A 470 23.42 -12.12 1.28
CA ILE A 470 23.12 -11.22 2.40
C ILE A 470 24.36 -10.73 3.12
N TRP A 471 25.50 -11.42 2.96
CA TRP A 471 26.76 -10.95 3.51
C TRP A 471 27.18 -9.60 2.91
N ALA A 472 26.78 -9.28 1.68
CA ALA A 472 27.18 -8.04 1.03
C ALA A 472 26.66 -6.81 1.79
N PRO A 473 25.35 -6.65 2.01
CA PRO A 473 24.86 -5.53 2.81
C PRO A 473 25.23 -5.65 4.30
N ILE A 474 25.26 -6.86 4.90
CA ILE A 474 25.68 -7.02 6.32
C ILE A 474 27.08 -6.46 6.52
N VAL A 475 28.06 -6.85 5.70
CA VAL A 475 29.43 -6.35 5.84
C VAL A 475 29.46 -4.84 5.67
N ASN A 476 28.73 -4.29 4.69
CA ASN A 476 28.67 -2.83 4.51
C ASN A 476 28.16 -2.12 5.77
N GLU A 477 27.06 -2.61 6.35
CA GLU A 477 26.42 -2.05 7.53
C GLU A 477 27.31 -2.16 8.78
N LEU A 478 28.05 -3.27 8.95
CA LEU A 478 29.04 -3.42 10.03
C LEU A 478 30.10 -2.31 9.99
N PHE A 479 30.65 -2.01 8.82
CA PHE A 479 31.67 -0.96 8.68
C PHE A 479 31.07 0.44 8.78
N LEU A 480 29.83 0.64 8.32
CA LEU A 480 29.10 1.89 8.46
C LEU A 480 28.84 2.25 9.92
N PHE A 481 28.23 1.35 10.70
CA PHE A 481 27.97 1.61 12.13
C PHE A 481 29.25 1.61 12.95
N GLY A 482 30.24 0.78 12.62
CA GLY A 482 31.57 0.85 13.23
C GLY A 482 32.21 2.23 13.06
N THR A 483 32.03 2.85 11.89
CA THR A 483 32.51 4.21 11.62
C THR A 483 31.74 5.25 12.44
N TYR A 484 30.43 5.10 12.64
CA TYR A 484 29.66 5.98 13.52
C TYR A 484 30.24 5.99 14.94
N PHE A 485 30.49 4.81 15.49
CA PHE A 485 31.06 4.69 16.83
C PHE A 485 32.45 5.33 16.95
N VAL A 486 33.33 5.07 16.00
CA VAL A 486 34.68 5.67 16.00
C VAL A 486 34.60 7.19 15.87
N MET A 487 33.85 7.72 14.89
CA MET A 487 33.75 9.16 14.68
C MET A 487 33.11 9.90 15.85
N ARG A 488 32.14 9.26 16.52
CA ARG A 488 31.53 9.81 17.72
C ARG A 488 32.53 9.89 18.88
N LYS A 489 33.36 8.86 19.07
CA LYS A 489 34.43 8.86 20.09
C LYS A 489 35.54 9.88 19.82
N LEU A 490 35.78 10.22 18.55
CA LEU A 490 36.72 11.28 18.17
C LEU A 490 36.17 12.68 18.44
N ASP A 491 34.84 12.82 18.63
CA ASP A 491 34.13 14.07 18.94
C ASP A 491 34.59 15.29 18.11
N MET A 492 34.78 15.10 16.80
CA MET A 492 35.35 16.15 15.95
C MET A 492 34.35 17.30 15.74
N PRO A 493 34.69 18.56 16.07
CA PRO A 493 33.79 19.69 15.84
C PRO A 493 33.63 19.98 14.33
N TYR A 494 32.56 20.68 13.97
CA TYR A 494 32.40 21.16 12.60
C TYR A 494 33.54 22.12 12.24
N SER A 495 34.28 21.80 11.19
CA SER A 495 35.49 22.50 10.75
C SER A 495 35.70 22.34 9.24
N SER A 496 36.66 23.07 8.68
CA SER A 496 37.06 22.90 7.28
C SER A 496 37.48 21.46 6.97
N GLY A 497 38.10 20.75 7.94
CA GLY A 497 38.42 19.33 7.83
C GLY A 497 37.17 18.46 7.66
N MET A 498 36.07 18.78 8.34
CA MET A 498 34.79 18.05 8.19
C MET A 498 34.22 18.20 6.77
N VAL A 499 34.33 19.40 6.18
CA VAL A 499 33.90 19.67 4.80
C VAL A 499 34.73 18.87 3.80
N TRP A 500 36.06 18.80 4.01
CA TRP A 500 36.93 17.96 3.19
C TRP A 500 36.59 16.47 3.32
N LEU A 501 36.35 15.98 4.54
CA LEU A 501 35.91 14.60 4.77
C LEU A 501 34.59 14.30 4.05
N LEU A 502 33.63 15.23 4.07
CA LEU A 502 32.37 15.08 3.35
C LEU A 502 32.58 15.00 1.83
N ALA A 503 33.42 15.87 1.25
CA ALA A 503 33.70 15.86 -0.18
C ALA A 503 34.41 14.56 -0.62
N VAL A 504 35.43 14.13 0.13
CA VAL A 504 36.18 12.90 -0.15
C VAL A 504 35.29 11.67 0.01
N SER A 505 34.51 11.59 1.07
CA SER A 505 33.58 10.48 1.30
C SER A 505 32.47 10.42 0.24
N SER A 506 31.96 11.57 -0.23
CA SER A 506 31.00 11.63 -1.33
C SER A 506 31.58 11.04 -2.62
N ALA A 507 32.79 11.44 -2.99
CA ALA A 507 33.49 10.89 -4.16
C ALA A 507 33.77 9.40 -3.98
N LEU A 508 34.20 8.97 -2.79
CA LEU A 508 34.48 7.58 -2.46
C LEU A 508 33.23 6.71 -2.61
N VAL A 509 32.07 7.12 -2.07
CA VAL A 509 30.81 6.37 -2.17
C VAL A 509 30.42 6.17 -3.64
N ILE A 510 30.48 7.23 -4.45
CA ILE A 510 30.14 7.15 -5.88
C ILE A 510 31.10 6.21 -6.62
N VAL A 511 32.41 6.39 -6.43
CA VAL A 511 33.43 5.57 -7.10
C VAL A 511 33.29 4.11 -6.70
N MET A 512 33.10 3.81 -5.41
CA MET A 512 32.92 2.44 -4.94
C MET A 512 31.64 1.80 -5.46
N MET A 513 30.54 2.55 -5.58
CA MET A 513 29.31 2.05 -6.23
C MET A 513 29.56 1.67 -7.69
N VAL A 514 30.31 2.48 -8.45
CA VAL A 514 30.69 2.16 -9.84
C VAL A 514 31.62 0.95 -9.91
N VAL A 515 32.61 0.86 -9.02
CA VAL A 515 33.54 -0.28 -8.95
C VAL A 515 32.80 -1.58 -8.64
N LEU A 516 31.97 -1.59 -7.59
CA LEU A 516 31.17 -2.75 -7.21
C LEU A 516 30.20 -3.16 -8.31
N TYR A 517 29.57 -2.19 -8.98
CA TYR A 517 28.75 -2.45 -10.14
C TYR A 517 29.54 -3.19 -11.22
N ARG A 518 30.76 -2.76 -11.57
CA ARG A 518 31.61 -3.44 -12.57
C ARG A 518 32.06 -4.83 -12.11
N MET A 519 32.31 -5.02 -10.81
CA MET A 519 32.74 -6.32 -10.27
C MET A 519 31.64 -7.38 -10.26
N ARG A 520 30.36 -6.99 -10.39
CA ARG A 520 29.22 -7.93 -10.38
C ARG A 520 29.32 -9.01 -11.46
N GLU A 521 29.90 -8.70 -12.61
CA GLU A 521 30.00 -9.62 -13.76
C GLU A 521 31.05 -10.72 -13.57
N SER A 522 31.98 -10.50 -12.64
CA SER A 522 33.05 -11.44 -12.26
C SER A 522 32.72 -12.30 -11.04
N ALA A 523 31.54 -12.13 -10.42
CA ALA A 523 31.09 -13.01 -9.34
C ALA A 523 30.73 -14.39 -9.92
N PRO A 524 31.24 -15.50 -9.36
CA PRO A 524 30.96 -16.83 -9.89
C PRO A 524 29.46 -17.10 -9.87
N ALA A 525 28.90 -17.40 -11.04
CA ALA A 525 27.57 -17.99 -11.14
C ALA A 525 27.62 -19.34 -10.41
N ASP A 526 27.00 -19.43 -9.22
CA ASP A 526 26.95 -20.67 -8.46
C ASP A 526 26.43 -21.81 -9.35
N SER A 527 27.30 -22.79 -9.57
CA SER A 527 27.13 -23.98 -10.40
C SER A 527 26.15 -25.01 -9.82
N SER A 528 25.13 -24.56 -9.10
CA SER A 528 24.03 -25.38 -8.56
C SER A 528 22.67 -25.09 -9.21
N THR A 529 22.59 -24.11 -10.13
CA THR A 529 21.35 -23.76 -10.85
C THR A 529 21.27 -24.26 -12.30
N ASN A 530 22.15 -25.18 -12.71
CA ASN A 530 22.05 -25.81 -14.03
C ASN A 530 21.30 -27.17 -14.06
N LYS A 531 20.53 -27.47 -13.01
CA LYS A 531 19.47 -28.49 -13.01
C LYS A 531 18.20 -28.01 -12.28
N GLN A 532 17.70 -26.85 -12.69
CA GLN A 532 16.26 -26.49 -12.72
C GLN A 532 16.20 -25.07 -13.27
N GLY A 533 15.88 -25.01 -14.57
CA GLY A 533 16.16 -23.86 -15.43
C GLY A 533 15.53 -22.55 -14.97
N GLY A 534 16.28 -21.47 -15.23
CA GLY A 534 15.72 -20.14 -15.33
C GLY A 534 14.65 -20.11 -16.41
N HIS A 535 13.43 -19.78 -16.02
CA HIS A 535 12.42 -19.26 -16.92
C HIS A 535 11.95 -17.91 -16.37
N ALA A 536 12.41 -16.85 -17.02
CA ALA A 536 11.43 -15.85 -17.45
C ALA A 536 10.36 -16.61 -18.27
N PRO A 537 9.06 -16.44 -18.02
CA PRO A 537 8.07 -17.01 -18.91
C PRO A 537 8.16 -16.28 -20.25
N ALA A 538 8.82 -16.90 -21.22
CA ALA A 538 8.64 -16.57 -22.63
C ALA A 538 7.17 -16.87 -23.03
N PRO A 539 6.57 -16.07 -23.93
CA PRO A 539 5.20 -16.27 -24.35
C PRO A 539 5.04 -17.65 -24.99
N ILE A 540 3.91 -18.29 -24.72
CA ILE A 540 3.49 -19.57 -25.30
C ILE A 540 3.63 -19.46 -26.83
N SER A 541 4.71 -20.03 -27.37
CA SER A 541 4.83 -20.29 -28.80
C SER A 541 4.16 -21.64 -29.05
N LEU A 542 3.10 -21.61 -29.86
CA LEU A 542 2.42 -22.79 -30.35
C LEU A 542 3.36 -23.59 -31.27
N ASP A 543 3.42 -24.89 -31.02
CA ASP A 543 4.09 -25.91 -31.83
C ASP A 543 3.87 -25.72 -33.36
N PRO A 544 4.94 -25.57 -34.16
CA PRO A 544 4.86 -25.47 -35.62
C PRO A 544 4.27 -26.71 -36.31
N ALA A 545 4.20 -27.87 -35.65
CA ALA A 545 3.64 -29.10 -36.21
C ALA A 545 2.10 -29.19 -36.14
N LYS A 546 1.43 -28.24 -35.46
CA LYS A 546 -0.05 -28.14 -35.44
C LYS A 546 -0.63 -27.02 -36.34
N ARG A 547 0.21 -26.32 -37.12
CA ARG A 547 -0.25 -25.29 -38.07
C ARG A 547 -0.77 -25.82 -39.43
N LYS A 548 -0.83 -27.14 -39.63
CA LYS A 548 -1.29 -27.75 -40.91
C LYS A 548 -2.63 -28.49 -40.86
N ALA A 549 -3.47 -28.24 -39.85
CA ALA A 549 -4.82 -28.82 -39.75
C ALA A 549 -5.98 -27.81 -39.64
N ILE A 550 -5.72 -26.50 -39.84
CA ILE A 550 -6.76 -25.47 -39.91
C ILE A 550 -6.55 -24.62 -41.17
N ALA A 551 -6.53 -25.32 -42.30
CA ALA A 551 -6.72 -24.76 -43.64
C ALA A 551 -7.53 -25.78 -44.45
N LYS A 552 -8.78 -25.96 -44.03
CA LYS A 552 -9.93 -26.36 -44.84
C LYS A 552 -11.20 -25.98 -44.10
#